data_AF-A0A4Q2UH30-F1
#
_entry.id   AF-A0A4Q2UH30-F1
#
_cell.length_a   1.000
_cell.length_b   1.000
_cell.length_c   1.000
_cell.angle_alpha   90.00
_cell.angle_beta   90.00
_cell.angle_gamma   90.00
#
_symmetry.space_group_name_H-M   'P 1'
#
loop_
_entity.id
_entity.type
_entity.pdbx_description
1 polymer ?
#
loop_
_entity_poly.entity_id
_entity_poly.type
_entity_poly.pdbx_seq_one_letter_code
_entity_poly.pdbx_strand_id
1 'polypeptide(L)'
;MRVNEEIILFFTVLKWLVLSTLVGCIVGLAASGFIKFIHYVIEAGNRYEHVFYLLPLSFFLANVLSQFVLKQHLGTDTLIAAINKNYGRVEGSLIPTKIVNVVLILATGGSAGKESPCAQIGAGIGSLFANLFRVDDVDRRKMVLCGFCAGFSCVFGAPIAGALFGIEVLAAGVILYDVLLPAFVASITAYQVSSALGITFFYYPLQFVPAFEQGFFIRLLLGGIFFGLCAYAFIRTVRASTAFATGIAIWRPLKGLIGGSILVGLTLSFGRDYLGLGLNLMEACIKGMPVLGYAFLLKALFTLITLSISRSGSVITPILFIGATAGSFFAEAVGADRATFAAIGFVSVLAGATNTPIATSILAIELFGATVAPYAAVSCVISFLMSGHQSLYTAQVLAVQKSRGLPNHVGQEIGTLPDQRNAEIGNPLKSIWKWLRPYFKRK
;
A
#
# COMPACT_ATOMS: atom_id res chain seq x y z
N MET A 1 -10.52 -24.47 40.67
CA MET A 1 -11.69 -24.23 39.79
C MET A 1 -11.25 -24.45 38.35
N ARG A 2 -11.80 -25.44 37.64
CA ARG A 2 -11.67 -25.51 36.19
C ARG A 2 -12.55 -24.39 35.64
N VAL A 3 -11.94 -23.25 35.32
CA VAL A 3 -12.66 -22.19 34.61
C VAL A 3 -13.01 -22.77 33.25
N ASN A 4 -14.31 -22.78 32.91
CA ASN A 4 -14.75 -23.32 31.62
C ASN A 4 -14.14 -22.48 30.50
N GLU A 5 -13.44 -23.14 29.58
CA GLU A 5 -12.77 -22.53 28.43
C GLU A 5 -13.70 -21.60 27.64
N GLU A 6 -14.94 -22.02 27.45
CA GLU A 6 -16.00 -21.26 26.77
C GLU A 6 -16.25 -19.89 27.41
N ILE A 7 -16.22 -19.82 28.74
CA ILE A 7 -16.45 -18.57 29.49
C ILE A 7 -15.29 -17.60 29.25
N ILE A 8 -14.05 -18.10 29.25
CA ILE A 8 -12.85 -17.30 28.98
C ILE A 8 -12.90 -16.74 27.55
N LEU A 9 -13.25 -17.59 26.58
CA LEU A 9 -13.38 -17.18 25.18
C LEU A 9 -14.49 -16.12 25.02
N PHE A 10 -15.65 -16.32 25.65
CA PHE A 10 -16.75 -15.36 25.62
C PHE A 10 -16.34 -13.98 26.15
N PHE A 11 -15.71 -13.92 27.34
CA PHE A 11 -15.24 -12.64 27.89
C PHE A 11 -14.11 -12.02 27.06
N THR A 12 -13.27 -12.83 26.42
CA THR A 12 -12.22 -12.35 25.51
C THR A 12 -12.83 -11.69 24.27
N VAL A 13 -13.84 -12.33 23.67
CA VAL A 13 -14.60 -11.77 22.53
C VAL A 13 -15.28 -10.46 22.96
N LEU A 14 -15.97 -10.45 24.10
CA LEU A 14 -16.67 -9.27 24.60
C LEU A 14 -15.70 -8.09 24.86
N LYS A 15 -14.58 -8.35 25.53
CA LYS A 15 -13.51 -7.36 25.76
C LYS A 15 -13.05 -6.73 24.45
N TRP A 16 -12.72 -7.57 23.48
CA TRP A 16 -12.20 -7.09 22.21
C TRP A 16 -13.24 -6.38 21.36
N LEU A 17 -14.50 -6.79 21.41
CA LEU A 17 -15.61 -6.10 20.75
C LEU A 17 -15.73 -4.66 21.27
N VAL A 18 -15.74 -4.47 22.59
CA VAL A 18 -15.83 -3.13 23.20
C VAL A 18 -14.61 -2.28 22.87
N LEU A 19 -13.40 -2.79 23.08
CA LEU A 19 -12.16 -2.04 22.87
C LEU A 19 -11.95 -1.66 21.40
N SER A 20 -12.18 -2.59 20.48
CA SER A 20 -12.02 -2.35 19.04
C SER A 20 -13.08 -1.41 18.49
N THR A 21 -14.33 -1.47 18.96
CA THR A 21 -15.37 -0.51 18.59
C THR A 21 -14.99 0.90 19.03
N LEU A 22 -14.51 1.05 20.27
CA LEU A 22 -14.07 2.35 20.79
C LEU A 22 -12.91 2.94 19.98
N VAL A 23 -11.88 2.12 19.71
CA VAL A 23 -10.74 2.53 18.86
C VAL A 23 -11.24 2.88 17.46
N GLY A 24 -12.09 2.04 16.86
CA GLY A 24 -12.66 2.25 15.53
C GLY A 24 -13.45 3.55 15.43
N CYS A 25 -14.27 3.90 16.44
CA CYS A 25 -15.00 5.16 16.47
C CYS A 25 -14.06 6.37 16.43
N ILE A 26 -13.07 6.39 17.32
CA ILE A 26 -12.16 7.54 17.46
C ILE A 26 -11.24 7.67 16.25
N VAL A 27 -10.72 6.55 15.74
CA VAL A 27 -9.93 6.52 14.52
C VAL A 27 -10.78 6.96 13.32
N GLY A 28 -12.03 6.50 13.22
CA GLY A 28 -12.98 6.91 12.19
C GLY A 28 -13.19 8.43 12.16
N LEU A 29 -13.41 9.05 13.33
CA LEU A 29 -13.55 10.50 13.46
C LEU A 29 -12.26 11.24 13.04
N ALA A 30 -11.12 10.83 13.58
CA ALA A 30 -9.84 11.50 13.34
C ALA A 30 -9.36 11.34 11.88
N ALA A 31 -9.42 10.13 11.33
CA ALA A 31 -9.05 9.85 9.95
C ALA A 31 -9.97 10.56 8.97
N SER A 32 -11.29 10.60 9.22
CA SER A 32 -12.24 11.34 8.39
C SER A 32 -11.97 12.84 8.40
N GLY A 33 -11.69 13.42 9.57
CA GLY A 33 -11.29 14.83 9.68
C GLY A 33 -10.07 15.14 8.82
N PHE A 34 -9.05 14.28 8.88
CA PHE A 34 -7.87 14.41 8.02
C PHE A 34 -8.18 14.24 6.53
N ILE A 35 -9.01 13.28 6.15
CA ILE A 35 -9.39 13.06 4.74
C ILE A 35 -10.13 14.27 4.19
N LYS A 36 -11.12 14.81 4.93
CA LYS A 36 -11.82 16.04 4.54
C LYS A 36 -10.86 17.22 4.39
N PHE A 37 -9.93 17.36 5.31
CA PHE A 37 -8.93 18.42 5.26
C PHE A 37 -8.04 18.30 4.00
N ILE A 38 -7.53 17.11 3.70
CA ILE A 38 -6.73 16.87 2.49
C ILE A 38 -7.54 17.11 1.22
N HIS A 39 -8.79 16.64 1.16
CA HIS A 39 -9.67 16.88 0.02
C HIS A 39 -9.91 18.37 -0.18
N TYR A 40 -10.23 19.10 0.88
CA TYR A 40 -10.38 20.56 0.85
C TYR A 40 -9.11 21.26 0.32
N VAL A 41 -7.93 20.87 0.81
CA VAL A 41 -6.65 21.45 0.37
C VAL A 41 -6.36 21.15 -1.10
N ILE A 42 -6.61 19.91 -1.55
CA ILE A 42 -6.41 19.51 -2.95
C ILE A 42 -7.39 20.25 -3.87
N GLU A 43 -8.67 20.34 -3.49
CA GLU A 43 -9.70 21.06 -4.26
C GLU A 43 -9.39 22.56 -4.34
N ALA A 44 -9.00 23.18 -3.23
CA ALA A 44 -8.59 24.58 -3.20
C ALA A 44 -7.37 24.83 -4.10
N GLY A 45 -6.38 23.92 -4.07
CA GLY A 45 -5.21 23.97 -4.95
C GLY A 45 -5.57 23.79 -6.43
N ASN A 46 -6.50 22.88 -6.75
CA ASN A 46 -6.92 22.60 -8.13
C ASN A 46 -7.68 23.76 -8.79
N ARG A 47 -8.27 24.69 -8.01
CA ARG A 47 -8.88 25.92 -8.55
C ARG A 47 -7.88 26.82 -9.28
N TYR A 48 -6.59 26.68 -8.96
CA TYR A 48 -5.53 27.45 -9.58
C TYR A 48 -4.69 26.52 -10.47
N GLU A 49 -4.76 26.72 -11.78
CA GLU A 49 -4.09 25.84 -12.74
C GLU A 49 -2.57 25.75 -12.54
N HIS A 50 -1.99 26.79 -11.96
CA HIS A 50 -0.56 27.01 -11.81
C HIS A 50 -0.02 26.64 -10.42
N VAL A 51 -0.83 26.04 -9.53
CA VAL A 51 -0.36 25.63 -8.19
C VAL A 51 0.81 24.64 -8.23
N PHE A 52 0.94 23.85 -9.30
CA PHE A 52 2.07 22.92 -9.44
C PHE A 52 3.43 23.64 -9.56
N TYR A 53 3.50 24.91 -9.94
CA TYR A 53 4.76 25.67 -9.91
C TYR A 53 5.30 25.86 -8.48
N LEU A 54 4.47 25.66 -7.45
CA LEU A 54 4.89 25.69 -6.05
C LEU A 54 5.48 24.36 -5.55
N LEU A 55 5.54 23.32 -6.40
CA LEU A 55 6.17 22.04 -6.06
C LEU A 55 7.60 22.19 -5.50
N PRO A 56 8.52 23.00 -6.08
CA PRO A 56 9.86 23.19 -5.53
C PRO A 56 9.84 23.73 -4.10
N LEU A 57 8.98 24.71 -3.82
CA LEU A 57 8.85 25.31 -2.49
C LEU A 57 8.25 24.32 -1.48
N SER A 58 7.18 23.62 -1.87
CA SER A 58 6.55 22.62 -1.01
C SER A 58 7.52 21.49 -0.65
N PHE A 59 8.24 20.95 -1.64
CA PHE A 59 9.22 19.89 -1.41
C PHE A 59 10.42 20.37 -0.58
N PHE A 60 10.83 21.63 -0.73
CA PHE A 60 11.83 22.25 0.13
C PHE A 60 11.35 22.29 1.59
N LEU A 61 10.16 22.84 1.85
CA LEU A 61 9.58 22.95 3.20
C LEU A 61 9.33 21.58 3.84
N ALA A 62 8.80 20.63 3.07
CA ALA A 62 8.63 19.23 3.45
C ALA A 62 9.96 18.61 3.92
N ASN A 63 11.04 18.87 3.19
CA ASN A 63 12.37 18.37 3.54
C ASN A 63 12.98 19.10 4.74
N VAL A 64 12.78 20.41 4.89
CA VAL A 64 13.17 21.16 6.10
C VAL A 64 12.50 20.55 7.33
N LEU A 65 11.18 20.39 7.29
CA LEU A 65 10.41 19.80 8.38
C LEU A 65 10.93 18.40 8.73
N SER A 66 11.15 17.55 7.71
CA SER A 66 11.66 16.19 7.92
C SER A 66 13.10 16.15 8.47
N GLN A 67 13.97 17.08 8.06
CA GLN A 67 15.36 17.10 8.49
C GLN A 67 15.47 17.52 9.97
N PHE A 68 14.74 18.55 10.38
CA PHE A 68 14.91 19.14 11.71
C PHE A 68 14.06 18.47 12.78
N VAL A 69 12.84 18.04 12.46
CA VAL A 69 11.91 17.47 13.46
C VAL A 69 12.12 15.97 13.62
N LEU A 70 12.44 15.24 12.54
CA LEU A 70 12.19 13.81 12.49
C LEU A 70 13.44 12.93 12.51
N LYS A 71 14.56 13.41 11.96
CA LYS A 71 15.87 12.72 11.89
C LYS A 71 15.85 11.29 11.25
N GLN A 72 14.69 10.70 10.97
CA GLN A 72 14.46 9.34 10.43
C GLN A 72 13.47 9.36 9.25
N HIS A 73 13.29 8.23 8.56
CA HIS A 73 12.27 8.10 7.49
C HIS A 73 10.88 8.00 8.09
N LEU A 74 9.88 8.58 7.43
CA LEU A 74 8.49 8.36 7.82
C LEU A 74 7.74 7.66 6.71
N GLY A 75 7.31 6.45 6.99
CA GLY A 75 6.41 5.71 6.13
C GLY A 75 5.60 4.72 6.92
N THR A 76 4.79 3.94 6.23
CA THR A 76 4.16 2.76 6.81
C THR A 76 5.21 1.76 7.32
N ASP A 77 6.43 1.79 6.75
CA ASP A 77 7.54 0.91 7.15
C ASP A 77 7.98 1.08 8.61
N THR A 78 8.09 2.32 9.10
CA THR A 78 8.44 2.56 10.51
C THR A 78 7.36 2.07 11.46
N LEU A 79 6.11 2.11 11.02
CA LEU A 79 4.99 1.60 11.78
C LEU A 79 4.97 0.07 11.82
N ILE A 80 5.26 -0.58 10.68
CA ILE A 80 5.46 -2.04 10.62
C ILE A 80 6.61 -2.45 11.55
N ALA A 81 7.74 -1.74 11.51
CA ALA A 81 8.87 -1.97 12.40
C ALA A 81 8.48 -1.81 13.88
N ALA A 82 7.74 -0.75 14.22
CA ALA A 82 7.28 -0.51 15.60
C ALA A 82 6.33 -1.61 16.09
N ILE A 83 5.40 -2.08 15.24
CA ILE A 83 4.47 -3.17 15.57
C ILE A 83 5.20 -4.51 15.74
N ASN A 84 6.20 -4.79 14.91
CA ASN A 84 6.96 -6.05 14.94
C ASN A 84 8.01 -6.09 16.07
N LYS A 85 8.71 -4.99 16.37
CA LYS A 85 9.83 -4.95 17.33
C LYS A 85 9.50 -4.32 18.69
N ASN A 86 8.61 -3.32 18.71
CA ASN A 86 8.33 -2.50 19.91
C ASN A 86 6.87 -2.64 20.38
N TYR A 87 6.19 -3.74 20.03
CA TYR A 87 4.79 -4.00 20.38
C TYR A 87 3.83 -2.86 20.00
N GLY A 88 4.19 -2.05 19.00
CA GLY A 88 3.39 -0.92 18.54
C GLY A 88 3.54 0.36 19.38
N ARG A 89 4.61 0.52 20.18
CA ARG A 89 4.91 1.83 20.79
C ARG A 89 5.29 2.84 19.70
N VAL A 90 4.38 3.78 19.41
CA VAL A 90 4.58 4.83 18.41
C VAL A 90 4.99 6.13 19.10
N GLU A 91 6.05 6.77 18.61
CA GLU A 91 6.44 8.11 19.08
C GLU A 91 5.41 9.16 18.63
N GLY A 92 4.82 9.86 19.59
CA GLY A 92 3.73 10.81 19.33
C GLY A 92 4.09 11.97 18.40
N SER A 93 5.36 12.39 18.33
CA SER A 93 5.85 13.45 17.44
C SER A 93 5.90 13.06 15.96
N LEU A 94 5.97 11.75 15.65
CA LEU A 94 6.05 11.28 14.27
C LEU A 94 4.74 11.52 13.51
N ILE A 95 3.60 11.41 14.18
CA ILE A 95 2.28 11.42 13.52
C ILE A 95 1.89 12.82 13.00
N PRO A 96 1.88 13.89 13.81
CA PRO A 96 1.53 15.23 13.32
C PRO A 96 2.48 15.69 12.23
N THR A 97 3.77 15.38 12.37
CA THR A 97 4.76 15.79 11.38
C THR A 97 4.58 15.07 10.05
N LYS A 98 4.22 13.78 10.06
CA LYS A 98 3.86 13.05 8.84
C LYS A 98 2.67 13.67 8.14
N ILE A 99 1.62 13.99 8.90
CA ILE A 99 0.40 14.62 8.40
C ILE A 99 0.76 15.92 7.68
N VAL A 100 1.45 16.84 8.35
CA VAL A 100 1.85 18.12 7.76
C VAL A 100 2.72 17.91 6.52
N ASN A 101 3.67 16.98 6.56
CA ASN A 101 4.57 16.72 5.45
C ASN A 101 3.81 16.22 4.19
N VAL A 102 2.88 15.28 4.37
CA VAL A 102 2.06 14.77 3.26
C VAL A 102 1.09 15.83 2.75
N VAL A 103 0.52 16.67 3.63
CA VAL A 103 -0.33 17.80 3.24
C VAL A 103 0.44 18.75 2.34
N LEU A 104 1.66 19.16 2.71
CA LEU A 104 2.48 20.06 1.89
C LEU A 104 2.70 19.49 0.49
N ILE A 105 3.11 18.22 0.41
CA ILE A 105 3.40 17.54 -0.86
C ILE A 105 2.13 17.45 -1.73
N LEU A 106 1.02 16.98 -1.17
CA LEU A 106 -0.24 16.81 -1.91
C LEU A 106 -0.88 18.14 -2.31
N ALA A 107 -0.77 19.19 -1.48
CA ALA A 107 -1.36 20.51 -1.75
C ALA A 107 -0.87 21.14 -3.06
N THR A 108 0.37 20.83 -3.44
CA THR A 108 0.99 21.34 -4.69
C THR A 108 1.00 20.32 -5.81
N GLY A 109 0.45 19.12 -5.60
CA GLY A 109 0.35 18.08 -6.63
C GLY A 109 1.47 17.04 -6.61
N GLY A 110 2.28 16.91 -5.56
CA GLY A 110 3.26 15.83 -5.47
C GLY A 110 2.62 14.44 -5.59
N SER A 111 3.21 13.55 -6.37
CA SER A 111 2.65 12.20 -6.62
C SER A 111 2.85 11.31 -5.40
N ALA A 112 1.86 11.31 -4.51
CA ALA A 112 1.83 10.57 -3.26
C ALA A 112 0.38 10.17 -2.91
N GLY A 113 0.22 9.34 -1.89
CA GLY A 113 -1.08 8.93 -1.34
C GLY A 113 -1.41 9.50 0.04
N LYS A 114 -2.64 9.22 0.51
CA LYS A 114 -3.18 9.64 1.82
C LYS A 114 -3.20 8.53 2.88
N GLU A 115 -2.80 7.30 2.52
CA GLU A 115 -2.91 6.11 3.37
C GLU A 115 -1.99 6.14 4.58
N SER A 116 -0.72 6.46 4.36
CA SER A 116 0.29 6.42 5.42
C SER A 116 -0.05 7.36 6.60
N PRO A 117 -0.49 8.61 6.39
CA PRO A 117 -1.00 9.44 7.48
C PRO A 117 -2.19 8.83 8.23
N CYS A 118 -3.21 8.32 7.53
CA CYS A 118 -4.38 7.71 8.19
C CYS A 118 -3.99 6.47 9.01
N ALA A 119 -3.10 5.63 8.49
CA ALA A 119 -2.57 4.49 9.21
C ALA A 119 -1.80 4.89 10.48
N GLN A 120 -1.01 5.97 10.40
CA GLN A 120 -0.27 6.51 11.55
C GLN A 120 -1.17 7.18 12.58
N ILE A 121 -2.21 7.93 12.15
CA ILE A 121 -3.27 8.44 13.03
C ILE A 121 -3.91 7.27 13.78
N GLY A 122 -4.32 6.25 13.03
CA GLY A 122 -4.96 5.06 13.58
C GLY A 122 -4.09 4.34 14.60
N ALA A 123 -2.86 3.98 14.23
CA ALA A 123 -1.94 3.29 15.13
C ALA A 123 -1.52 4.15 16.33
N GLY A 124 -1.39 5.46 16.15
CA GLY A 124 -1.12 6.40 17.24
C GLY A 124 -2.22 6.44 18.28
N ILE A 125 -3.48 6.51 17.82
CA ILE A 125 -4.66 6.41 18.69
C ILE A 125 -4.65 5.04 19.38
N GLY A 126 -4.44 3.94 18.65
CA GLY A 126 -4.31 2.60 19.24
C GLY A 126 -3.22 2.51 20.32
N SER A 127 -2.06 3.13 20.09
CA SER A 127 -0.96 3.20 21.06
C SER A 127 -1.31 4.06 22.28
N LEU A 128 -2.03 5.16 22.09
CA LEU A 128 -2.51 6.02 23.17
C LEU A 128 -3.53 5.29 24.05
N PHE A 129 -4.47 4.59 23.43
CA PHE A 129 -5.46 3.77 24.14
C PHE A 129 -4.81 2.61 24.89
N ALA A 130 -3.78 1.98 24.32
CA ALA A 130 -3.04 0.93 25.01
C ALA A 130 -2.35 1.46 26.27
N ASN A 131 -1.80 2.68 26.21
CA ASN A 131 -1.22 3.34 27.39
C ASN A 131 -2.29 3.74 28.41
N LEU A 132 -3.43 4.26 27.95
CA LEU A 132 -4.56 4.66 28.80
C LEU A 132 -5.13 3.48 29.60
N PHE A 133 -5.34 2.35 28.94
CA PHE A 133 -5.85 1.13 29.56
C PHE A 133 -4.77 0.29 30.25
N ARG A 134 -3.49 0.69 30.16
CA ARG A 134 -2.33 0.00 30.77
C ARG A 134 -2.29 -1.49 30.42
N VAL A 135 -2.57 -1.81 29.16
CA VAL A 135 -2.56 -3.20 28.68
C VAL A 135 -1.13 -3.74 28.57
N ASP A 136 -0.99 -5.06 28.56
CA ASP A 136 0.28 -5.74 28.33
C ASP A 136 0.76 -5.59 26.88
N ASP A 137 1.98 -6.04 26.59
CA ASP A 137 2.60 -5.83 25.28
C ASP A 137 1.88 -6.62 24.15
N VAL A 138 1.25 -7.75 24.46
CA VAL A 138 0.46 -8.52 23.48
C VAL A 138 -0.82 -7.77 23.11
N ASP A 139 -1.59 -7.31 24.09
CA ASP A 139 -2.82 -6.55 23.82
C ASP A 139 -2.51 -5.15 23.27
N ARG A 140 -1.38 -4.53 23.65
CA ARG A 140 -0.90 -3.28 23.03
C ARG A 140 -0.71 -3.48 21.53
N ARG A 141 0.00 -4.53 21.12
CA ARG A 141 0.24 -4.83 19.70
C ARG A 141 -1.08 -4.99 18.95
N LYS A 142 -2.03 -5.72 19.54
CA LYS A 142 -3.38 -5.89 18.98
C LYS A 142 -4.13 -4.57 18.84
N MET A 143 -4.12 -3.73 19.88
CA MET A 143 -4.84 -2.45 19.89
C MET A 143 -4.26 -1.45 18.87
N VAL A 144 -2.93 -1.39 18.75
CA VAL A 144 -2.24 -0.59 17.73
C VAL A 144 -2.59 -1.09 16.33
N LEU A 145 -2.62 -2.41 16.13
CA LEU A 145 -3.00 -3.01 14.85
C LEU A 145 -4.46 -2.74 14.49
N CYS A 146 -5.38 -2.76 15.47
CA CYS A 146 -6.77 -2.37 15.25
C CYS A 146 -6.88 -0.93 14.77
N GLY A 147 -6.13 -0.01 15.39
CA GLY A 147 -6.06 1.38 14.96
C GLY A 147 -5.49 1.53 13.55
N PHE A 148 -4.39 0.83 13.24
CA PHE A 148 -3.81 0.78 11.90
C PHE A 148 -4.84 0.36 10.84
N CYS A 149 -5.54 -0.75 11.10
CA CYS A 149 -6.56 -1.33 10.22
C CYS A 149 -7.75 -0.38 10.02
N ALA A 150 -8.22 0.23 11.11
CA ALA A 150 -9.28 1.23 11.08
C ALA A 150 -8.91 2.44 10.21
N GLY A 151 -7.69 2.98 10.37
CA GLY A 151 -7.21 4.11 9.57
C GLY A 151 -7.12 3.78 8.08
N PHE A 152 -6.66 2.57 7.74
CA PHE A 152 -6.65 2.08 6.35
C PHE A 152 -8.04 1.97 5.75
N SER A 153 -9.00 1.47 6.53
CA SER A 153 -10.39 1.29 6.11
C SER A 153 -11.07 2.61 5.76
N CYS A 154 -10.80 3.67 6.54
CA CYS A 154 -11.27 5.03 6.27
C CYS A 154 -10.76 5.61 4.94
N VAL A 155 -9.61 5.14 4.44
CA VAL A 155 -9.03 5.70 3.22
C VAL A 155 -9.64 5.09 1.97
N PHE A 156 -9.82 3.79 1.98
CA PHE A 156 -10.29 3.02 0.82
C PHE A 156 -11.80 2.83 0.80
N GLY A 157 -12.49 2.94 1.93
CA GLY A 157 -13.90 2.56 2.02
C GLY A 157 -14.11 1.05 1.95
N ALA A 158 -13.08 0.28 2.31
CA ALA A 158 -13.02 -1.17 2.18
C ALA A 158 -12.63 -1.77 3.55
N PRO A 159 -13.60 -1.92 4.48
CA PRO A 159 -13.32 -2.30 5.86
C PRO A 159 -12.73 -3.70 6.01
N ILE A 160 -13.16 -4.69 5.21
CA ILE A 160 -12.64 -6.05 5.34
C ILE A 160 -11.22 -6.13 4.75
N ALA A 161 -11.00 -5.52 3.59
CA ALA A 161 -9.69 -5.41 2.98
C ALA A 161 -8.71 -4.61 3.85
N GLY A 162 -9.14 -3.51 4.46
CA GLY A 162 -8.33 -2.70 5.36
C GLY A 162 -7.86 -3.47 6.60
N ALA A 163 -8.76 -4.26 7.19
CA ALA A 163 -8.42 -5.15 8.31
C ALA A 163 -7.42 -6.23 7.92
N LEU A 164 -7.67 -6.93 6.81
CA LEU A 164 -6.78 -7.98 6.33
C LEU A 164 -5.43 -7.41 5.92
N PHE A 165 -5.40 -6.23 5.29
CA PHE A 165 -4.15 -5.58 4.87
C PHE A 165 -3.24 -5.33 6.05
N GLY A 166 -3.77 -4.78 7.15
CA GLY A 166 -2.97 -4.52 8.34
C GLY A 166 -2.40 -5.77 8.99
N ILE A 167 -3.14 -6.87 8.98
CA ILE A 167 -2.67 -8.14 9.54
C ILE A 167 -1.66 -8.85 8.61
N GLU A 168 -1.91 -8.82 7.30
CA GLU A 168 -1.08 -9.52 6.30
C GLU A 168 0.22 -8.77 5.98
N VAL A 169 0.23 -7.44 6.07
CA VAL A 169 1.40 -6.62 5.71
C VAL A 169 2.57 -6.76 6.69
N LEU A 170 2.34 -7.22 7.93
CA LEU A 170 3.39 -7.34 8.95
C LEU A 170 4.41 -8.44 8.63
N ALA A 171 3.95 -9.55 8.05
CA ALA A 171 4.77 -10.72 7.80
C ALA A 171 4.33 -11.43 6.50
N ALA A 172 5.21 -11.46 5.51
CA ALA A 172 4.92 -12.05 4.21
C ALA A 172 4.69 -13.57 4.35
N GLY A 173 3.47 -14.00 4.00
CA GLY A 173 3.05 -15.40 3.99
C GLY A 173 2.32 -15.90 5.25
N VAL A 174 2.02 -15.02 6.22
CA VAL A 174 1.26 -15.39 7.44
C VAL A 174 0.17 -14.35 7.72
N ILE A 175 -0.96 -14.82 8.25
CA ILE A 175 -2.04 -13.98 8.79
C ILE A 175 -2.11 -14.20 10.31
N LEU A 176 -2.15 -13.12 11.08
CA LEU A 176 -2.34 -13.14 12.53
C LEU A 176 -3.82 -13.31 12.88
N TYR A 177 -4.27 -14.57 12.99
CA TYR A 177 -5.67 -14.89 13.30
C TYR A 177 -6.15 -14.38 14.66
N ASP A 178 -5.25 -14.19 15.63
CA ASP A 178 -5.58 -13.70 16.98
C ASP A 178 -6.01 -12.24 17.02
N VAL A 179 -5.73 -11.46 15.96
CA VAL A 179 -6.15 -10.05 15.83
C VAL A 179 -7.32 -9.88 14.86
N LEU A 180 -7.78 -10.95 14.21
CA LEU A 180 -8.75 -10.90 13.14
C LEU A 180 -10.08 -10.26 13.57
N LEU A 181 -10.67 -10.78 14.66
CA LEU A 181 -11.92 -10.26 15.21
C LEU A 181 -11.83 -8.76 15.57
N PRO A 182 -10.90 -8.31 16.45
CA PRO A 182 -10.86 -6.90 16.82
C PRO A 182 -10.45 -5.99 15.65
N ALA A 183 -9.63 -6.46 14.69
CA ALA A 183 -9.33 -5.68 13.50
C ALA A 183 -10.56 -5.48 12.60
N PHE A 184 -11.37 -6.51 12.39
CA PHE A 184 -12.62 -6.38 11.65
C PHE A 184 -13.61 -5.43 12.32
N VAL A 185 -13.83 -5.58 13.63
CA VAL A 185 -14.75 -4.70 14.37
C VAL A 185 -14.26 -3.24 14.31
N ALA A 186 -12.98 -2.98 14.55
CA ALA A 186 -12.42 -1.63 14.47
C ALA A 186 -12.55 -1.02 13.07
N SER A 187 -12.27 -1.81 12.03
CA SER A 187 -12.30 -1.39 10.63
C SER A 187 -13.71 -1.09 10.13
N ILE A 188 -14.67 -1.97 10.43
CA ILE A 188 -16.08 -1.76 10.10
C ILE A 188 -16.61 -0.53 10.84
N THR A 189 -16.31 -0.40 12.14
CA THR A 189 -16.77 0.75 12.93
C THR A 189 -16.20 2.06 12.37
N ALA A 190 -14.91 2.11 12.06
CA ALA A 190 -14.26 3.28 11.50
C ALA A 190 -14.81 3.65 10.12
N TYR A 191 -15.09 2.64 9.27
CA TYR A 191 -15.76 2.82 7.99
C TYR A 191 -17.17 3.41 8.17
N GLN A 192 -17.98 2.87 9.08
CA GLN A 192 -19.34 3.37 9.34
C GLN A 192 -19.32 4.82 9.84
N VAL A 193 -18.41 5.16 10.76
CA VAL A 193 -18.23 6.55 11.21
C VAL A 193 -17.80 7.46 10.05
N SER A 194 -16.89 7.00 9.20
CA SER A 194 -16.43 7.79 8.04
C SER A 194 -17.54 8.01 7.01
N SER A 195 -18.34 6.98 6.75
CA SER A 195 -19.52 7.06 5.89
C SER A 195 -20.57 8.01 6.46
N ALA A 196 -20.84 7.94 7.77
CA ALA A 196 -21.77 8.85 8.45
C ALA A 196 -21.30 10.31 8.42
N LEU A 197 -19.99 10.54 8.40
CA LEU A 197 -19.40 11.86 8.19
C LEU A 197 -19.41 12.31 6.72
N GLY A 198 -19.90 11.52 5.78
CA GLY A 198 -20.02 11.89 4.37
C GLY A 198 -18.71 11.82 3.58
N ILE A 199 -17.77 10.95 3.97
CA ILE A 199 -16.58 10.67 3.16
C ILE A 199 -17.00 9.91 1.89
N THR A 200 -16.52 10.36 0.74
CA THR A 200 -16.68 9.65 -0.53
C THR A 200 -15.52 8.68 -0.74
N PHE A 201 -15.85 7.46 -1.17
CA PHE A 201 -14.89 6.38 -1.39
C PHE A 201 -14.75 6.04 -2.88
N PHE A 202 -13.62 5.43 -3.24
CA PHE A 202 -13.38 4.98 -4.61
C PHE A 202 -14.13 3.66 -4.86
N TYR A 203 -15.41 3.74 -5.23
CA TYR A 203 -16.27 2.58 -5.46
C TYR A 203 -16.79 2.56 -6.89
N TYR A 204 -16.37 1.58 -7.68
CA TYR A 204 -16.66 1.46 -9.11
C TYR A 204 -16.97 0.00 -9.47
N PRO A 205 -18.16 -0.52 -9.11
CA PRO A 205 -18.52 -1.88 -9.43
C PRO A 205 -18.52 -2.12 -10.94
N LEU A 206 -17.85 -3.19 -11.37
CA LEU A 206 -17.81 -3.56 -12.78
C LEU A 206 -19.20 -4.04 -13.23
N GLN A 207 -19.73 -3.40 -14.27
CA GLN A 207 -21.01 -3.81 -14.85
C GLN A 207 -20.89 -5.10 -15.69
N PHE A 208 -19.69 -5.35 -16.20
CA PHE A 208 -19.39 -6.49 -17.03
C PHE A 208 -18.08 -7.12 -16.56
N VAL A 209 -18.10 -8.44 -16.43
CA VAL A 209 -16.90 -9.26 -16.27
C VAL A 209 -17.04 -10.41 -17.26
N PRO A 210 -16.04 -10.65 -18.13
CA PRO A 210 -16.10 -11.74 -19.10
C PRO A 210 -16.40 -13.09 -18.45
N ALA A 211 -17.19 -13.91 -19.14
CA ALA A 211 -17.42 -15.29 -18.75
C ALA A 211 -16.08 -16.06 -18.74
N PHE A 212 -15.98 -17.06 -17.86
CA PHE A 212 -14.79 -17.88 -17.77
C PHE A 212 -14.63 -18.71 -19.05
N GLU A 213 -13.68 -18.32 -19.89
CA GLU A 213 -13.28 -19.04 -21.10
C GLU A 213 -11.78 -19.34 -21.06
N GLN A 214 -11.35 -20.40 -21.76
CA GLN A 214 -9.94 -20.81 -21.80
C GLN A 214 -9.01 -19.67 -22.25
N GLY A 215 -9.43 -18.89 -23.26
CA GLY A 215 -8.68 -17.72 -23.73
C GLY A 215 -8.57 -16.61 -22.69
N PHE A 216 -9.67 -16.31 -21.99
CA PHE A 216 -9.67 -15.33 -20.90
C PHE A 216 -8.76 -15.78 -19.74
N PHE A 217 -8.81 -17.06 -19.37
CA PHE A 217 -7.98 -17.61 -18.31
C PHE A 217 -6.49 -17.50 -18.62
N ILE A 218 -6.06 -17.79 -19.86
CA ILE A 218 -4.65 -17.61 -20.27
C ILE A 218 -4.24 -16.14 -20.18
N ARG A 219 -5.08 -15.22 -20.69
CA ARG A 219 -4.83 -13.77 -20.59
C ARG A 219 -4.73 -13.31 -19.14
N LEU A 220 -5.57 -13.86 -18.25
CA LEU A 220 -5.52 -13.59 -16.81
C LEU A 220 -4.21 -14.04 -16.19
N LEU A 221 -3.74 -15.26 -16.49
CA LEU A 221 -2.46 -15.77 -15.99
C LEU A 221 -1.29 -14.89 -16.46
N LEU A 222 -1.27 -14.53 -17.75
CA LEU A 222 -0.27 -13.64 -18.32
C LEU A 222 -0.33 -12.24 -17.70
N GLY A 223 -1.54 -11.73 -17.43
CA GLY A 223 -1.77 -10.47 -16.74
C GLY A 223 -1.18 -10.48 -15.34
N GLY A 224 -1.47 -11.51 -14.53
CA GLY A 224 -0.89 -11.67 -13.20
C GLY A 224 0.63 -11.69 -13.21
N ILE A 225 1.25 -12.37 -14.19
CA ILE A 225 2.71 -12.36 -14.36
C ILE A 225 3.21 -10.95 -14.68
N PHE A 226 2.58 -10.28 -15.64
CA PHE A 226 2.93 -8.92 -16.04
C PHE A 226 2.80 -7.93 -14.87
N PHE A 227 1.73 -7.97 -14.10
CA PHE A 227 1.52 -7.12 -12.93
C PHE A 227 2.54 -7.39 -11.82
N GLY A 228 2.91 -8.65 -11.61
CA GLY A 228 3.99 -9.01 -10.69
C GLY A 228 5.36 -8.47 -11.12
N LEU A 229 5.65 -8.50 -12.42
CA LEU A 229 6.86 -7.89 -12.97
C LEU A 229 6.84 -6.37 -12.87
N CYS A 230 5.70 -5.72 -13.08
CA CYS A 230 5.52 -4.28 -12.84
C CYS A 230 5.79 -3.94 -11.37
N ALA A 231 5.23 -4.70 -10.42
CA ALA A 231 5.47 -4.53 -8.99
C ALA A 231 6.96 -4.71 -8.64
N TYR A 232 7.59 -5.78 -9.15
CA TYR A 232 9.02 -6.05 -8.97
C TYR A 232 9.89 -4.89 -9.48
N ALA A 233 9.66 -4.44 -10.72
CA ALA A 233 10.41 -3.35 -11.33
C ALA A 233 10.22 -2.05 -10.54
N PHE A 234 8.99 -1.76 -10.10
CA PHE A 234 8.69 -0.57 -9.31
C PHE A 234 9.41 -0.59 -7.96
N ILE A 235 9.32 -1.68 -7.18
CA ILE A 235 10.03 -1.82 -5.90
C ILE A 235 11.53 -1.58 -6.08
N ARG A 236 12.13 -2.25 -7.06
CA ARG A 236 13.57 -2.17 -7.30
C ARG A 236 14.00 -0.76 -7.69
N THR A 237 13.20 -0.10 -8.53
CA THR A 237 13.51 1.26 -8.97
C THR A 237 13.35 2.25 -7.83
N VAL A 238 12.34 2.11 -6.96
CA VAL A 238 12.18 2.95 -5.75
C VAL A 238 13.39 2.82 -4.82
N ARG A 239 13.87 1.60 -4.58
CA ARG A 239 15.05 1.36 -3.74
C ARG A 239 16.30 1.98 -4.36
N ALA A 240 16.53 1.73 -5.64
CA ALA A 240 17.68 2.26 -6.36
C ALA A 240 17.67 3.79 -6.43
N SER A 241 16.51 4.40 -6.72
CA SER A 241 16.37 5.85 -6.80
C SER A 241 16.53 6.52 -5.43
N THR A 242 16.02 5.89 -4.37
CA THR A 242 16.23 6.37 -2.99
C THR A 242 17.70 6.27 -2.60
N ALA A 243 18.37 5.15 -2.86
CA ALA A 243 19.79 4.96 -2.59
C ALA A 243 20.65 5.99 -3.35
N PHE A 244 20.38 6.18 -4.64
CA PHE A 244 21.03 7.19 -5.48
C PHE A 244 20.82 8.60 -4.91
N ALA A 245 19.58 8.99 -4.61
CA ALA A 245 19.26 10.29 -4.04
C ALA A 245 19.95 10.52 -2.69
N THR A 246 20.15 9.47 -1.88
CA THR A 246 20.87 9.57 -0.60
C THR A 246 22.38 9.70 -0.76
N GLY A 247 22.98 9.06 -1.77
CA GLY A 247 24.42 9.12 -2.05
C GLY A 247 24.89 10.48 -2.55
N ILE A 248 23.99 11.30 -3.10
CA ILE A 248 24.30 12.66 -3.53
C ILE A 248 24.55 13.56 -2.30
N ALA A 249 25.74 14.15 -2.17
CA ALA A 249 26.14 15.01 -1.06
C ALA A 249 25.56 16.44 -1.16
N ILE A 250 24.23 16.55 -1.26
CA ILE A 250 23.49 17.82 -1.28
C ILE A 250 22.64 17.95 -0.02
N TRP A 251 22.48 19.17 0.49
CA TRP A 251 21.61 19.46 1.62
C TRP A 251 20.15 19.02 1.33
N ARG A 252 19.48 18.35 2.28
CA ARG A 252 18.20 17.68 2.01
C ARG A 252 17.09 18.63 1.51
N PRO A 253 16.88 19.82 2.09
CA PRO A 253 15.96 20.82 1.55
C PRO A 253 16.23 21.19 0.10
N LEU A 254 17.50 21.32 -0.28
CA LEU A 254 17.89 21.66 -1.65
C LEU A 254 17.58 20.52 -2.63
N LYS A 255 17.71 19.24 -2.20
CA LYS A 255 17.20 18.09 -2.97
C LYS A 255 15.70 18.21 -3.19
N GLY A 256 14.96 18.65 -2.16
CA GLY A 256 13.54 19.00 -2.23
C GLY A 256 13.23 19.96 -3.38
N LEU A 257 13.94 21.09 -3.41
CA LEU A 257 13.78 22.12 -4.43
C LEU A 257 14.06 21.56 -5.84
N ILE A 258 15.19 20.88 -6.03
CA ILE A 258 15.56 20.26 -7.31
C ILE A 258 14.49 19.25 -7.76
N GLY A 259 14.04 18.40 -6.84
CA GLY A 259 13.01 17.41 -7.10
C GLY A 259 11.69 18.00 -7.55
N GLY A 260 11.22 19.04 -6.84
CA GLY A 260 10.03 19.77 -7.23
C GLY A 260 10.18 20.47 -8.59
N SER A 261 11.36 21.02 -8.90
CA SER A 261 11.63 21.64 -10.21
C SER A 261 11.59 20.62 -11.35
N ILE A 262 12.12 19.41 -11.13
CA ILE A 262 12.02 18.31 -12.10
C ILE A 262 10.55 17.92 -12.32
N LEU A 263 9.76 17.82 -11.25
CA LEU A 263 8.33 17.50 -11.36
C LEU A 263 7.55 18.59 -12.12
N VAL A 264 7.89 19.87 -11.94
CA VAL A 264 7.34 20.96 -12.76
C VAL A 264 7.66 20.75 -14.24
N GLY A 265 8.94 20.49 -14.58
CA GLY A 265 9.34 20.24 -15.97
C GLY A 265 8.63 19.04 -16.60
N LEU A 266 8.48 17.94 -15.85
CA LEU A 266 7.72 16.78 -16.31
C LEU A 266 6.23 17.09 -16.48
N THR A 267 5.64 17.88 -15.58
CA THR A 267 4.24 18.31 -15.68
C THR A 267 4.01 19.16 -16.93
N LEU A 268 4.93 20.06 -17.26
CA LEU A 268 4.86 20.88 -18.48
C LEU A 268 4.98 20.03 -19.76
N SER A 269 5.67 18.88 -19.68
CA SER A 269 5.89 18.01 -20.84
C SER A 269 4.78 16.97 -21.04
N PHE A 270 4.20 16.44 -19.96
CA PHE A 270 3.29 15.28 -19.99
C PHE A 270 1.90 15.56 -19.41
N GLY A 271 1.65 16.77 -18.90
CA GLY A 271 0.38 17.15 -18.28
C GLY A 271 0.28 16.82 -16.79
N ARG A 272 -0.89 17.13 -16.22
CA ARG A 272 -1.14 17.12 -14.75
C ARG A 272 -1.69 15.79 -14.24
N ASP A 273 -2.08 14.85 -15.10
CA ASP A 273 -2.77 13.61 -14.71
C ASP A 273 -1.93 12.70 -13.79
N TYR A 274 -0.61 12.86 -13.82
CA TYR A 274 0.34 12.10 -13.00
C TYR A 274 0.64 12.75 -11.65
N LEU A 275 0.18 13.98 -11.43
CA LEU A 275 0.28 14.68 -10.14
C LEU A 275 -0.74 14.17 -9.12
N GLY A 276 -0.46 14.41 -7.84
CA GLY A 276 -1.32 14.08 -6.72
C GLY A 276 -1.73 12.60 -6.70
N LEU A 277 -2.99 12.36 -6.34
CA LEU A 277 -3.59 11.02 -6.25
C LEU A 277 -3.80 10.38 -7.64
N GLY A 278 -4.10 11.18 -8.68
CA GLY A 278 -4.37 10.70 -10.04
C GLY A 278 -5.73 9.99 -10.20
N LEU A 279 -6.73 10.33 -9.38
CA LEU A 279 -8.01 9.60 -9.35
C LEU A 279 -8.76 9.64 -10.69
N ASN A 280 -8.71 10.75 -11.43
CA ASN A 280 -9.44 10.91 -12.69
C ASN A 280 -9.00 9.90 -13.77
N LEU A 281 -7.68 9.75 -13.97
CA LEU A 281 -7.16 8.79 -14.95
C LEU A 281 -7.36 7.34 -14.49
N MET A 282 -7.28 7.11 -13.18
CA MET A 282 -7.57 5.80 -12.59
C MET A 282 -9.04 5.41 -12.82
N GLU A 283 -9.98 6.32 -12.55
CA GLU A 283 -11.40 6.15 -12.86
C GLU A 283 -11.64 5.93 -14.35
N ALA A 284 -10.94 6.66 -15.22
CA ALA A 284 -11.01 6.47 -16.67
C ALA A 284 -10.64 5.05 -17.10
N CYS A 285 -9.57 4.49 -16.52
CA CYS A 285 -9.16 3.11 -16.79
C CYS A 285 -10.23 2.11 -16.34
N ILE A 286 -10.78 2.28 -15.13
CA ILE A 286 -11.81 1.38 -14.57
C ILE A 286 -13.11 1.47 -15.37
N LYS A 287 -13.43 2.64 -15.95
CA LYS A 287 -14.55 2.81 -16.89
C LYS A 287 -14.27 2.30 -18.32
N GLY A 288 -13.09 1.74 -18.57
CA GLY A 288 -12.69 1.20 -19.88
C GLY A 288 -12.34 2.26 -20.94
N MET A 289 -12.17 3.52 -20.54
CA MET A 289 -11.79 4.59 -21.46
C MET A 289 -10.35 4.40 -21.96
N PRO A 290 -10.05 4.75 -23.23
CA PRO A 290 -8.68 4.73 -23.73
C PRO A 290 -7.81 5.70 -22.95
N VAL A 291 -6.61 5.24 -22.56
CA VAL A 291 -5.59 6.06 -21.90
C VAL A 291 -4.26 5.86 -22.61
N LEU A 292 -3.28 6.74 -22.36
CA LEU A 292 -1.93 6.59 -22.89
C LEU A 292 -1.32 5.25 -22.44
N GLY A 293 -0.87 4.42 -23.39
CA GLY A 293 -0.37 3.07 -23.09
C GLY A 293 0.85 3.02 -22.14
N TYR A 294 1.62 4.11 -22.05
CA TYR A 294 2.75 4.24 -21.13
C TYR A 294 2.44 5.08 -19.87
N ALA A 295 1.16 5.34 -19.57
CA ALA A 295 0.75 6.14 -18.40
C ALA A 295 1.26 5.55 -17.07
N PHE A 296 1.35 4.22 -16.96
CA PHE A 296 1.87 3.56 -15.77
C PHE A 296 3.37 3.86 -15.54
N LEU A 297 4.16 4.00 -16.61
CA LEU A 297 5.57 4.38 -16.53
C LEU A 297 5.73 5.84 -16.11
N LEU A 298 4.89 6.73 -16.62
CA LEU A 298 4.88 8.13 -16.22
C LEU A 298 4.49 8.29 -14.75
N LYS A 299 3.42 7.63 -14.29
CA LYS A 299 3.08 7.66 -12.86
C LYS A 299 4.20 7.09 -11.99
N ALA A 300 4.83 6.00 -12.42
CA ALA A 300 5.99 5.45 -11.73
C ALA A 300 7.11 6.50 -11.63
N LEU A 301 7.46 7.18 -12.73
CA LEU A 301 8.50 8.22 -12.75
C LEU A 301 8.20 9.38 -11.79
N PHE A 302 7.00 9.95 -11.85
CA PHE A 302 6.58 11.05 -10.96
C PHE A 302 6.64 10.64 -9.49
N THR A 303 6.22 9.40 -9.20
CA THR A 303 6.22 8.85 -7.85
C THR A 303 7.64 8.56 -7.36
N LEU A 304 8.51 8.01 -8.21
CA LEU A 304 9.91 7.75 -7.91
C LEU A 304 10.63 9.03 -7.50
N ILE A 305 10.48 10.11 -8.27
CA ILE A 305 11.06 11.42 -7.96
C ILE A 305 10.50 11.93 -6.63
N THR A 306 9.18 11.88 -6.47
CA THR A 306 8.51 12.32 -5.24
C THR A 306 9.07 11.59 -4.00
N LEU A 307 9.17 10.27 -4.04
CA LEU A 307 9.59 9.44 -2.91
C LEU A 307 11.08 9.55 -2.62
N SER A 308 11.93 9.53 -3.65
CA SER A 308 13.38 9.54 -3.48
C SER A 308 13.87 10.83 -2.84
N ILE A 309 13.17 11.94 -3.12
CA ILE A 309 13.50 13.27 -2.59
C ILE A 309 12.82 13.54 -1.26
N SER A 310 11.52 13.25 -1.12
CA SER A 310 10.76 13.57 0.11
C SER A 310 11.03 12.58 1.25
N ARG A 311 11.34 11.31 0.95
CA ARG A 311 11.46 10.19 1.92
C ARG A 311 10.22 10.00 2.81
N SER A 312 9.09 10.62 2.45
CA SER A 312 7.87 10.68 3.26
C SER A 312 6.59 10.67 2.43
N GLY A 313 6.62 10.32 1.15
CA GLY A 313 5.37 10.10 0.40
C GLY A 313 4.71 8.77 0.79
N SER A 314 3.37 8.71 0.77
CA SER A 314 2.64 7.44 0.75
C SER A 314 2.68 6.87 -0.67
N VAL A 315 2.85 5.55 -0.79
CA VAL A 315 3.09 4.90 -2.09
C VAL A 315 1.89 4.10 -2.58
N ILE A 316 0.88 3.85 -1.75
CA ILE A 316 -0.21 2.94 -2.09
C ILE A 316 -1.11 3.49 -3.21
N THR A 317 -1.64 4.72 -3.10
CA THR A 317 -2.45 5.27 -4.21
C THR A 317 -1.69 5.28 -5.54
N PRO A 318 -0.41 5.70 -5.60
CA PRO A 318 0.36 5.57 -6.82
C PRO A 318 0.50 4.15 -7.36
N ILE A 319 0.66 3.13 -6.52
CA ILE A 319 0.72 1.72 -6.97
C ILE A 319 -0.61 1.31 -7.58
N LEU A 320 -1.73 1.69 -6.97
CA LEU A 320 -3.07 1.40 -7.49
C LEU A 320 -3.27 2.06 -8.87
N PHE A 321 -2.82 3.31 -9.03
CA PHE A 321 -2.81 4.00 -10.33
C PHE A 321 -1.95 3.27 -11.35
N ILE A 322 -0.70 2.92 -10.99
CA ILE A 322 0.21 2.17 -11.86
C ILE A 322 -0.44 0.85 -12.28
N GLY A 323 -1.09 0.15 -11.34
CA GLY A 323 -1.82 -1.07 -11.61
C GLY A 323 -3.00 -0.89 -12.56
N ALA A 324 -3.84 0.12 -12.36
CA ALA A 324 -4.97 0.41 -13.24
C ALA A 324 -4.53 0.72 -14.68
N THR A 325 -3.52 1.58 -14.82
CA THR A 325 -2.99 1.99 -16.13
C THR A 325 -2.20 0.88 -16.81
N ALA A 326 -1.43 0.08 -16.06
CA ALA A 326 -0.77 -1.12 -16.60
C ALA A 326 -1.79 -2.18 -17.03
N GLY A 327 -2.88 -2.33 -16.27
CA GLY A 327 -4.01 -3.19 -16.63
C GLY A 327 -4.70 -2.77 -17.91
N SER A 328 -4.98 -1.47 -18.07
CA SER A 328 -5.55 -0.91 -19.30
C SER A 328 -4.65 -1.15 -20.52
N PHE A 329 -3.33 -0.91 -20.37
CA PHE A 329 -2.33 -1.20 -21.41
C PHE A 329 -2.28 -2.70 -21.77
N PHE A 330 -2.24 -3.57 -20.75
CA PHE A 330 -2.21 -5.02 -20.97
C PHE A 330 -3.45 -5.49 -21.73
N ALA A 331 -4.63 -4.99 -21.35
CA ALA A 331 -5.90 -5.34 -21.99
C ALA A 331 -5.89 -4.99 -23.48
N GLU A 332 -5.41 -3.79 -23.82
CA GLU A 332 -5.27 -3.35 -25.20
C GLU A 332 -4.29 -4.22 -25.98
N ALA A 333 -3.14 -4.56 -25.39
CA ALA A 333 -2.13 -5.40 -26.03
C ALA A 333 -2.61 -6.83 -26.34
N VAL A 334 -3.50 -7.39 -25.52
CA VAL A 334 -4.00 -8.78 -25.69
C VAL A 334 -5.42 -8.86 -26.25
N GLY A 335 -6.04 -7.72 -26.60
CA GLY A 335 -7.41 -7.65 -27.09
C GLY A 335 -8.44 -8.13 -26.07
N ALA A 336 -8.32 -7.70 -24.82
CA ALA A 336 -9.24 -7.99 -23.71
C ALA A 336 -9.99 -6.73 -23.24
N ASP A 337 -10.99 -6.95 -22.39
CA ASP A 337 -11.76 -5.85 -21.79
C ASP A 337 -10.88 -4.97 -20.87
N ARG A 338 -10.81 -3.68 -21.18
CA ARG A 338 -9.96 -2.70 -20.48
C ARG A 338 -10.39 -2.50 -19.03
N ALA A 339 -11.69 -2.39 -18.77
CA ALA A 339 -12.22 -2.16 -17.42
C ALA A 339 -11.86 -3.31 -16.47
N THR A 340 -12.08 -4.55 -16.93
CA THR A 340 -11.76 -5.77 -16.17
C THR A 340 -10.28 -5.85 -15.84
N PHE A 341 -9.38 -5.70 -16.82
CA PHE A 341 -7.94 -5.81 -16.59
C PHE A 341 -7.36 -4.60 -15.86
N ALA A 342 -7.95 -3.40 -15.98
CA ALA A 342 -7.61 -2.26 -15.15
C ALA A 342 -7.92 -2.54 -13.67
N ALA A 343 -9.10 -3.08 -13.37
CA ALA A 343 -9.48 -3.46 -12.00
C ALA A 343 -8.61 -4.58 -11.43
N ILE A 344 -8.29 -5.60 -12.24
CA ILE A 344 -7.40 -6.69 -11.83
C ILE A 344 -5.97 -6.17 -11.63
N GLY A 345 -5.46 -5.34 -12.54
CA GLY A 345 -4.13 -4.73 -12.44
C GLY A 345 -3.98 -3.83 -11.22
N PHE A 346 -5.02 -3.04 -10.92
CA PHE A 346 -5.11 -2.15 -9.74
C PHE A 346 -4.78 -2.91 -8.44
N VAL A 347 -5.41 -4.06 -8.22
CA VAL A 347 -5.17 -4.87 -7.01
C VAL A 347 -3.94 -5.75 -7.12
N SER A 348 -3.63 -6.26 -8.31
CA SER A 348 -2.53 -7.22 -8.49
C SER A 348 -1.16 -6.57 -8.32
N VAL A 349 -0.94 -5.36 -8.85
CA VAL A 349 0.34 -4.66 -8.64
C VAL A 349 0.52 -4.32 -7.17
N LEU A 350 -0.56 -3.97 -6.45
CA LEU A 350 -0.51 -3.79 -5.00
C LEU A 350 -0.14 -5.09 -4.28
N ALA A 351 -0.80 -6.22 -4.61
CA ALA A 351 -0.51 -7.53 -4.04
C ALA A 351 0.99 -7.89 -4.13
N GLY A 352 1.57 -7.69 -5.31
CA GLY A 352 2.99 -7.92 -5.57
C GLY A 352 3.91 -6.94 -4.83
N ALA A 353 3.51 -5.68 -4.72
CA ALA A 353 4.33 -4.62 -4.13
C ALA A 353 4.38 -4.67 -2.59
N THR A 354 3.31 -5.14 -1.94
CA THR A 354 3.15 -5.14 -0.47
C THR A 354 3.15 -6.53 0.15
N ASN A 355 3.19 -7.58 -0.67
CA ASN A 355 3.07 -8.97 -0.23
C ASN A 355 1.76 -9.30 0.50
N THR A 356 0.65 -8.69 0.06
CA THR A 356 -0.68 -8.87 0.67
C THR A 356 -1.73 -9.38 -0.32
N PRO A 357 -1.55 -10.58 -0.91
CA PRO A 357 -2.46 -11.10 -1.94
C PRO A 357 -3.89 -11.32 -1.43
N ILE A 358 -4.09 -11.70 -0.17
CA ILE A 358 -5.44 -11.99 0.34
C ILE A 358 -6.20 -10.67 0.55
N ALA A 359 -5.60 -9.71 1.23
CA ALA A 359 -6.21 -8.41 1.49
C ALA A 359 -6.56 -7.66 0.21
N THR A 360 -5.68 -7.69 -0.79
CA THR A 360 -5.89 -7.01 -2.08
C THR A 360 -6.92 -7.72 -2.96
N SER A 361 -7.07 -9.03 -2.83
CA SER A 361 -8.16 -9.76 -3.49
C SER A 361 -9.53 -9.36 -2.90
N ILE A 362 -9.62 -9.22 -1.58
CA ILE A 362 -10.83 -8.70 -0.93
C ILE A 362 -11.06 -7.23 -1.27
N LEU A 363 -10.01 -6.42 -1.39
CA LEU A 363 -10.11 -5.04 -1.88
C LEU A 363 -10.79 -4.99 -3.25
N ALA A 364 -10.45 -5.93 -4.15
CA ALA A 364 -11.10 -6.00 -5.45
C ALA A 364 -12.62 -6.20 -5.33
N ILE A 365 -13.06 -7.03 -4.39
CA ILE A 365 -14.47 -7.31 -4.12
C ILE A 365 -15.17 -6.06 -3.60
N GLU A 366 -14.59 -5.39 -2.61
CA GLU A 366 -15.19 -4.22 -1.98
C GLU A 366 -15.25 -3.00 -2.92
N LEU A 367 -14.29 -2.86 -3.84
CA LEU A 367 -14.24 -1.71 -4.76
C LEU A 367 -14.90 -1.95 -6.12
N PHE A 368 -14.81 -3.17 -6.65
CA PHE A 368 -15.20 -3.51 -8.03
C PHE A 368 -16.32 -4.57 -8.12
N GLY A 369 -16.74 -5.15 -6.98
CA GLY A 369 -17.83 -6.11 -6.89
C GLY A 369 -17.38 -7.57 -6.84
N ALA A 370 -18.26 -8.45 -6.35
CA ALA A 370 -17.95 -9.86 -6.09
C ALA A 370 -17.66 -10.68 -7.35
N THR A 371 -18.10 -10.23 -8.52
CA THR A 371 -17.89 -10.93 -9.80
C THR A 371 -16.42 -10.98 -10.22
N VAL A 372 -15.60 -10.01 -9.80
CA VAL A 372 -14.15 -9.99 -10.10
C VAL A 372 -13.34 -10.92 -9.18
N ALA A 373 -13.93 -11.38 -8.07
CA ALA A 373 -13.23 -12.09 -6.99
C ALA A 373 -12.31 -13.23 -7.44
N PRO A 374 -12.76 -14.23 -8.22
CA PRO A 374 -11.90 -15.36 -8.60
C PRO A 374 -10.72 -14.91 -9.47
N TYR A 375 -10.95 -13.93 -10.34
CA TYR A 375 -9.94 -13.43 -11.28
C TYR A 375 -8.89 -12.57 -10.56
N ALA A 376 -9.35 -11.65 -9.73
CA ALA A 376 -8.50 -10.85 -8.86
C ALA A 376 -7.65 -11.74 -7.95
N ALA A 377 -8.24 -12.75 -7.32
CA ALA A 377 -7.52 -13.67 -6.44
C ALA A 377 -6.38 -14.39 -7.14
N VAL A 378 -6.64 -14.99 -8.30
CA VAL A 378 -5.61 -15.69 -9.09
C VAL A 378 -4.50 -14.72 -9.51
N SER A 379 -4.86 -13.55 -10.04
CA SER A 379 -3.89 -12.56 -10.50
C SER A 379 -3.06 -11.96 -9.35
N CYS A 380 -3.67 -11.66 -8.21
CA CYS A 380 -3.00 -11.17 -7.00
C CYS A 380 -1.98 -12.19 -6.48
N VAL A 381 -2.34 -13.48 -6.43
CA VAL A 381 -1.42 -14.55 -5.99
C VAL A 381 -0.26 -14.71 -6.97
N ILE A 382 -0.52 -14.69 -8.28
CA ILE A 382 0.55 -14.76 -9.29
C ILE A 382 1.48 -13.55 -9.16
N SER A 383 0.92 -12.34 -9.05
CA SER A 383 1.69 -11.12 -8.88
C SER A 383 2.55 -11.15 -7.61
N PHE A 384 1.98 -11.61 -6.50
CA PHE A 384 2.70 -11.89 -5.26
C PHE A 384 3.86 -12.87 -5.48
N LEU A 385 3.66 -14.00 -6.17
CA LEU A 385 4.75 -14.94 -6.41
C LEU A 385 5.84 -14.34 -7.31
N MET A 386 5.43 -13.63 -8.36
CA MET A 386 6.32 -13.06 -9.37
C MET A 386 7.14 -11.86 -8.86
N SER A 387 6.69 -11.16 -7.82
CA SER A 387 7.48 -10.09 -7.20
C SER A 387 8.68 -10.60 -6.39
N GLY A 388 8.78 -11.92 -6.14
CA GLY A 388 9.89 -12.53 -5.39
C GLY A 388 9.94 -12.07 -3.93
N HIS A 389 11.06 -12.25 -3.23
CA HIS A 389 11.21 -11.80 -1.82
C HIS A 389 11.44 -10.30 -1.68
N GLN A 390 10.77 -9.50 -2.51
CA GLN A 390 10.85 -8.04 -2.51
C GLN A 390 9.56 -7.45 -1.94
N SER A 391 9.66 -6.23 -1.40
CA SER A 391 8.53 -5.47 -0.86
C SER A 391 8.88 -3.98 -0.84
N LEU A 392 7.87 -3.12 -0.94
CA LEU A 392 8.04 -1.71 -0.60
C LEU A 392 8.24 -1.48 0.91
N TYR A 393 7.80 -2.43 1.74
CA TYR A 393 8.00 -2.37 3.18
C TYR A 393 9.21 -3.22 3.56
N THR A 394 10.33 -2.56 3.76
CA THR A 394 11.60 -3.18 4.15
C THR A 394 11.56 -3.80 5.55
N ALA A 395 10.74 -3.28 6.46
CA ALA A 395 10.53 -3.81 7.81
C ALA A 395 9.58 -5.02 7.86
N GLN A 396 8.95 -5.38 6.75
CA GLN A 396 8.13 -6.59 6.66
C GLN A 396 9.02 -7.83 6.87
N VAL A 397 8.59 -8.76 7.72
CA VAL A 397 9.32 -9.99 7.99
C VAL A 397 8.94 -11.05 6.96
N LEU A 398 9.92 -11.78 6.43
CA LEU A 398 9.65 -12.93 5.58
C LEU A 398 9.29 -14.14 6.45
N ALA A 399 8.02 -14.52 6.52
CA ALA A 399 7.60 -15.67 7.34
C ALA A 399 7.57 -16.99 6.58
N VAL A 400 7.27 -16.97 5.28
CA VAL A 400 7.22 -18.17 4.43
C VAL A 400 7.95 -17.94 3.11
N GLN A 401 8.71 -18.94 2.66
CA GLN A 401 9.34 -18.87 1.35
C GLN A 401 8.31 -19.01 0.21
N LYS A 402 8.39 -18.15 -0.80
CA LYS A 402 7.54 -18.23 -2.00
C LYS A 402 7.86 -19.45 -2.88
N SER A 403 9.09 -19.95 -2.83
CA SER A 403 9.52 -21.17 -3.52
C SER A 403 10.68 -21.84 -2.79
N ARG A 404 10.70 -23.17 -2.79
CA ARG A 404 11.81 -24.00 -2.26
C ARG A 404 13.11 -23.83 -3.05
N GLY A 405 13.03 -23.30 -4.27
CA GLY A 405 14.20 -23.02 -5.10
C GLY A 405 14.95 -21.74 -4.71
N LEU A 406 14.40 -20.94 -3.79
CA LEU A 406 15.00 -19.70 -3.33
C LEU A 406 15.77 -19.89 -2.02
N PRO A 407 16.79 -19.06 -1.75
CA PRO A 407 17.50 -19.07 -0.48
C PRO A 407 16.55 -18.92 0.73
N ASN A 408 16.89 -19.57 1.83
CA ASN A 408 16.09 -19.50 3.05
C ASN A 408 16.50 -18.32 3.90
N HIS A 409 15.63 -17.32 3.93
CA HIS A 409 15.75 -16.11 4.75
C HIS A 409 14.53 -15.91 5.66
N VAL A 410 13.81 -17.00 5.99
CA VAL A 410 12.65 -16.92 6.89
C VAL A 410 13.07 -16.35 8.25
N GLY A 411 12.24 -15.45 8.79
CA GLY A 411 12.47 -14.72 10.03
C GLY A 411 13.28 -13.42 9.88
N GLN A 412 13.82 -13.12 8.69
CA GLN A 412 14.54 -11.87 8.44
C GLN A 412 13.62 -10.78 7.88
N GLU A 413 13.98 -9.53 8.13
CA GLU A 413 13.32 -8.38 7.48
C GLU A 413 13.70 -8.32 5.99
N ILE A 414 12.74 -8.00 5.14
CA ILE A 414 12.95 -7.95 3.69
C ILE A 414 14.05 -6.94 3.30
N GLY A 415 14.22 -5.87 4.08
CA GLY A 415 15.25 -4.87 3.87
C GLY A 415 16.68 -5.35 4.13
N THR A 416 16.88 -6.41 4.92
CA THR A 416 18.22 -6.95 5.21
C THR A 416 18.64 -8.04 4.24
N LEU A 417 17.75 -8.46 3.35
CA LEU A 417 18.06 -9.50 2.37
C LEU A 417 19.07 -8.99 1.35
N PRO A 418 20.11 -9.77 1.01
CA PRO A 418 21.07 -9.38 0.00
C PRO A 418 20.36 -9.18 -1.35
N ASP A 419 20.74 -8.12 -2.07
CA ASP A 419 20.26 -7.91 -3.43
C ASP A 419 20.65 -9.14 -4.27
N GLN A 420 19.64 -9.85 -4.79
CA GLN A 420 19.79 -11.11 -5.54
C GLN A 420 20.68 -11.00 -6.80
N ARG A 421 21.19 -9.80 -7.12
CA ARG A 421 22.20 -9.55 -8.15
C ARG A 421 23.56 -10.18 -7.82
N ASN A 422 23.86 -10.35 -6.53
CA ASN A 422 25.15 -10.87 -6.04
C ASN A 422 25.06 -12.27 -5.42
N ALA A 423 23.86 -12.83 -5.28
CA ALA A 423 23.74 -14.26 -5.02
C ALA A 423 24.19 -14.96 -6.29
N GLU A 424 25.17 -15.86 -6.20
CA GLU A 424 25.63 -16.75 -7.26
C GLU A 424 24.47 -17.63 -7.76
N ILE A 425 23.52 -17.05 -8.49
CA ILE A 425 22.60 -17.81 -9.32
C ILE A 425 23.45 -18.19 -10.53
N GLY A 426 24.31 -19.19 -10.37
CA GLY A 426 24.97 -19.85 -11.49
C GLY A 426 23.92 -20.20 -12.56
N ASN A 427 24.35 -20.26 -13.83
CA ASN A 427 23.52 -20.38 -15.04
C ASN A 427 22.03 -20.70 -14.74
N PRO A 428 21.10 -19.73 -14.87
CA PRO A 428 19.72 -19.84 -14.38
C PRO A 428 19.01 -21.08 -14.92
N LEU A 429 19.32 -21.52 -16.14
CA LEU A 429 18.81 -22.76 -16.72
C LEU A 429 19.27 -24.01 -15.97
N LYS A 430 20.52 -24.06 -15.49
CA LYS A 430 21.03 -25.16 -14.64
C LYS A 430 20.39 -25.16 -13.26
N SER A 431 20.16 -23.99 -12.67
CA SER A 431 19.47 -23.85 -11.37
C SER A 431 18.01 -24.30 -11.47
N ILE A 432 17.30 -23.84 -12.50
CA ILE A 432 15.93 -24.25 -12.83
C ILE A 432 15.86 -25.75 -13.08
N TRP A 433 16.78 -26.30 -13.89
CA TRP A 433 16.80 -27.73 -14.17
C TRP A 433 17.09 -28.57 -12.92
N LYS A 434 18.02 -28.14 -12.06
CA LYS A 434 18.32 -28.80 -10.78
C LYS A 434 17.11 -28.79 -9.84
N TRP A 435 16.33 -27.71 -9.83
CA TRP A 435 15.09 -27.59 -9.04
C TRP A 435 13.94 -28.42 -9.62
N LEU A 436 13.80 -28.49 -10.94
CA LEU A 436 12.76 -29.29 -11.62
C LEU A 436 13.06 -30.80 -11.61
N ARG A 437 14.34 -31.19 -11.58
CA ARG A 437 14.81 -32.59 -11.68
C ARG A 437 14.09 -33.59 -10.75
N PRO A 438 13.76 -33.28 -9.49
CA PRO A 438 13.03 -34.19 -8.60
C PRO A 438 11.59 -34.48 -9.05
N TYR A 439 10.95 -33.54 -9.74
CA TYR A 439 9.56 -33.69 -10.23
C TYR A 439 9.48 -34.56 -11.49
N PHE A 440 10.53 -34.57 -12.31
CA PHE A 440 10.62 -35.41 -13.51
C PHE A 440 11.20 -36.80 -13.25
N LYS A 441 11.84 -37.04 -12.10
CA LYS A 441 12.45 -38.33 -11.73
C LYS A 441 11.53 -39.31 -10.99
N ARG A 442 10.25 -38.98 -10.79
CA ARG A 442 9.24 -39.94 -10.34
C ARG A 442 8.52 -40.51 -11.57
N LYS A 443 9.10 -41.52 -12.18
CA LYS A 443 8.40 -42.55 -12.94
C LYS A 443 8.98 -43.90 -12.58
#